data_AF-A0A0F9KY54-F1
#
_entry.id   AF-A0A0F9KY54-F1
#
_cell.length_a   1.000
_cell.length_b   1.000
_cell.length_c   1.000
_cell.angle_alpha   90.00
_cell.angle_beta   90.00
_cell.angle_gamma   90.00
#
_symmetry.space_group_name_H-M   'P 1'
#
loop_
_entity.id
_entity.type
_entity.pdbx_description
1 polymer ?
#
loop_
_entity_poly.entity_id
_entity_poly.type
_entity_poly.pdbx_seq_one_letter_code
_entity_poly.pdbx_strand_id
1 'polypeptide(L)'
;MNTTFTHTGTYVVETCYKCGIHFGMPQYFYKQVREDMSKTFYCPNGHGQVYMISEATRLRRQLDAERDENNGLRYRIDHANRSRAALKGQVTKIKRRVAKGICPCCRRNFANLKRHMEGQHPDWSEEE
;
A
#
# COMPACT_ATOMS: atom_id res chain seq x y z
N MET A 1 39.25 -11.38 45.80
CA MET A 1 40.07 -11.07 44.61
C MET A 1 39.32 -10.01 43.83
N ASN A 2 39.90 -8.82 43.67
CA ASN A 2 39.25 -7.73 42.94
C ASN A 2 39.89 -7.63 41.56
N THR A 3 39.14 -7.97 40.52
CA THR A 3 39.55 -7.77 39.14
C THR A 3 39.09 -6.39 38.69
N THR A 4 40.02 -5.54 38.24
CA THR A 4 39.72 -4.21 37.71
C THR A 4 39.86 -4.19 36.20
N PHE A 5 39.00 -3.45 35.50
CA PHE A 5 39.13 -3.19 34.06
C PHE A 5 38.90 -1.70 33.77
N THR A 6 39.56 -1.19 32.72
CA THR A 6 39.40 0.17 32.21
C THR A 6 38.64 0.11 30.89
N HIS A 7 37.60 0.93 30.73
CA HIS A 7 36.78 0.96 29.52
C HIS A 7 36.24 2.35 29.20
N THR A 8 36.23 2.67 27.92
CA THR A 8 35.63 3.88 27.35
C THR A 8 34.46 3.47 26.48
N GLY A 9 33.26 4.02 26.74
CA GLY A 9 32.09 3.75 25.90
C GLY A 9 30.92 4.67 26.19
N THR A 10 29.95 4.67 25.27
CA THR A 10 28.73 5.49 25.36
C THR A 10 27.61 4.71 26.04
N TYR A 11 26.94 5.37 26.98
CA TYR A 11 25.80 4.81 27.71
C TYR A 11 24.56 5.67 27.48
N VAL A 12 23.42 5.01 27.32
CA VAL A 12 22.09 5.62 27.30
C VAL A 12 21.55 5.57 28.73
N VAL A 13 21.02 6.68 29.22
CA VAL A 13 20.37 6.72 30.53
C VAL A 13 18.96 6.14 30.38
N GLU A 14 18.70 5.06 31.11
CA GLU A 14 17.39 4.43 31.18
C GLU A 14 16.81 4.55 32.57
N THR A 15 15.48 4.46 32.65
CA THR A 15 14.74 4.54 33.92
C THR A 15 14.02 3.23 34.18
N CYS A 16 14.15 2.69 35.38
CA CYS A 16 13.39 1.50 35.75
C CYS A 16 11.90 1.82 35.88
N TYR A 17 11.03 1.12 35.16
CA TYR A 17 9.57 1.30 35.23
C TYR A 17 9.01 1.01 36.63
N LYS A 18 9.69 0.18 37.43
CA LYS A 18 9.21 -0.27 38.74
C LYS A 18 9.77 0.53 39.91
N CYS A 19 11.08 0.74 39.98
CA CYS A 19 11.70 1.47 41.10
C CYS A 19 12.18 2.88 40.75
N GLY A 20 12.04 3.32 39.50
CA GLY A 20 12.33 4.70 39.10
C GLY A 20 13.80 5.09 39.05
N ILE A 21 14.74 4.17 39.33
CA ILE A 21 16.17 4.51 39.30
C ILE A 21 16.64 4.78 37.87
N HIS A 22 17.50 5.77 37.74
CA HIS A 22 18.25 6.01 36.51
C HIS A 22 19.51 5.15 36.50
N PHE A 23 19.78 4.49 35.38
CA PHE A 23 20.98 3.68 35.20
C PHE A 23 21.50 3.77 33.77
N GLY A 24 22.82 3.65 33.63
CA GLY A 24 23.48 3.65 32.33
C GLY A 24 23.40 2.27 31.69
N MET A 25 22.89 2.23 30.47
CA MET A 25 22.90 1.05 29.60
C MET A 25 23.87 1.26 28.45
N PRO A 26 24.80 0.32 28.15
CA PRO A 26 25.68 0.46 26.99
C PRO A 26 24.86 0.66 25.71
N GLN A 27 25.27 1.61 24.85
CA GLN A 27 24.49 1.99 23.67
C GLN A 27 24.24 0.81 22.71
N TYR A 28 25.20 -0.10 22.56
CA TYR A 28 25.03 -1.30 21.75
C TYR A 28 23.94 -2.21 22.29
N PHE A 29 23.88 -2.38 23.62
CA PHE A 29 22.88 -3.23 24.27
C PHE A 29 21.50 -2.60 24.18
N TYR A 30 21.41 -1.28 24.38
CA TYR A 30 20.18 -0.52 24.17
C TYR A 30 19.60 -0.73 22.76
N LYS A 31 20.42 -0.64 21.71
CA LYS A 31 19.97 -0.91 20.34
C LYS A 31 19.43 -2.33 20.20
N GLN A 32 20.16 -3.31 20.72
CA GLN A 32 19.77 -4.72 20.63
C GLN A 32 18.42 -5.01 21.30
N VAL A 33 18.16 -4.49 22.51
CA VAL A 33 16.88 -4.69 23.21
C VAL A 33 15.73 -3.88 22.60
N ARG A 34 16.03 -2.85 21.79
CA ARG A 34 15.02 -2.07 21.05
C ARG A 34 14.65 -2.74 19.72
N GLU A 35 15.60 -3.41 19.07
CA GLU A 35 15.37 -4.21 17.87
C GLU A 35 14.63 -5.51 18.21
N ASP A 36 15.05 -6.20 19.27
CA ASP A 36 14.37 -7.37 19.81
C ASP A 36 13.54 -7.00 21.04
N MET A 37 12.28 -6.63 20.79
CA MET A 37 11.33 -6.23 21.82
C MET A 37 10.93 -7.35 22.80
N SER A 38 11.32 -8.60 22.52
CA SER A 38 11.11 -9.73 23.45
C SER A 38 12.21 -9.85 24.50
N LYS A 39 13.33 -9.12 24.31
CA LYS A 39 14.51 -9.23 25.17
C LYS A 39 14.32 -8.50 26.50
N THR A 40 14.39 -9.27 27.58
CA THR A 40 14.38 -8.73 28.94
C THR A 40 15.73 -8.12 29.32
N PHE A 41 15.71 -6.91 29.88
CA PHE A 41 16.85 -6.27 30.53
C PHE A 41 16.54 -5.94 31.98
N TYR A 42 17.58 -5.80 32.80
CA TYR A 42 17.44 -5.64 34.25
C TYR A 42 18.01 -4.31 34.71
N CYS A 43 17.32 -3.65 35.64
CA CYS A 43 17.91 -2.55 36.39
C CYS A 43 18.92 -3.09 37.44
N PRO A 44 19.80 -2.24 38.00
CA PRO A 44 20.72 -2.62 39.08
C PRO A 44 20.06 -3.29 40.29
N ASN A 45 18.78 -2.97 40.57
CA ASN A 45 18.02 -3.58 41.66
C ASN A 45 17.34 -4.92 41.28
N GLY A 46 17.56 -5.43 40.08
CA GLY A 46 17.06 -6.74 39.63
C GLY A 46 15.67 -6.77 39.00
N HIS A 47 14.99 -5.64 38.78
CA HIS A 47 13.72 -5.62 38.06
C HIS A 47 13.90 -5.87 36.56
N GLY A 48 13.32 -6.97 36.07
CA GLY A 48 13.26 -7.30 34.64
C GLY A 48 12.25 -6.45 33.89
N GLN A 49 12.64 -5.94 32.73
CA GLN A 49 11.90 -4.99 31.91
C GLN A 49 12.05 -5.36 30.44
N VAL A 50 11.01 -5.09 29.65
CA VAL A 50 11.00 -5.27 28.19
C VAL A 50 10.42 -4.03 27.54
N TYR A 51 10.92 -3.67 26.35
CA TYR A 51 10.31 -2.59 25.58
C TYR A 51 9.09 -3.11 24.83
N MET A 52 7.90 -2.96 25.44
CA MET A 52 6.64 -3.26 24.75
C MET A 52 6.12 -2.03 24.01
N ILE A 53 5.69 -2.23 22.76
CA ILE A 53 4.78 -1.30 22.09
C ILE A 53 3.39 -1.62 22.60
N SER A 54 2.62 -0.60 22.97
CA SER A 54 1.23 -0.82 23.41
C SER A 54 0.43 -1.51 22.32
N GLU A 55 -0.47 -2.42 22.70
CA GLU A 55 -1.36 -3.07 21.75
C GLU A 55 -2.15 -2.05 20.92
N ALA A 56 -2.56 -0.94 21.54
CA ALA A 56 -3.21 0.17 20.86
C ALA A 56 -2.34 0.77 19.73
N THR A 57 -1.04 0.97 19.96
CA THR A 57 -0.13 1.47 18.93
C THR A 57 0.06 0.46 17.81
N ARG A 58 0.16 -0.84 18.14
CA ARG A 58 0.27 -1.93 17.16
C ARG A 58 -0.96 -2.01 16.26
N LEU A 59 -2.15 -2.02 16.86
CA LEU A 59 -3.43 -2.07 16.14
C LEU A 59 -3.64 -0.81 15.29
N ARG A 60 -3.26 0.38 15.77
CA ARG A 60 -3.32 1.61 14.96
C ARG A 60 -2.47 1.49 13.69
N ARG A 61 -1.22 1.03 13.82
CA ARG A 61 -0.35 0.82 12.66
C ARG A 61 -0.93 -0.18 11.65
N GLN A 62 -1.53 -1.26 12.13
CA GLN A 62 -2.19 -2.24 11.27
C GLN A 62 -3.40 -1.63 10.56
N LEU A 63 -4.25 -0.90 11.29
CA LEU A 63 -5.41 -0.23 10.72
C LEU A 63 -5.02 0.79 9.64
N ASP A 64 -3.97 1.56 9.87
CA ASP A 64 -3.49 2.56 8.90
C ASP A 64 -2.93 1.87 7.65
N ALA A 65 -2.16 0.78 7.80
CA ALA A 65 -1.66 0.00 6.67
C ALA A 65 -2.79 -0.60 5.81
N GLU A 66 -3.80 -1.19 6.45
CA GLU A 66 -4.98 -1.75 5.77
C GLU A 66 -5.79 -0.67 5.05
N ARG A 67 -5.91 0.52 5.65
CA ARG A 67 -6.58 1.66 5.02
C ARG A 67 -5.84 2.12 3.77
N ASP A 68 -4.53 2.23 3.84
CA ASP A 68 -3.70 2.64 2.71
C ASP A 68 -3.78 1.63 1.57
N GLU A 69 -3.74 0.33 1.88
CA GLU A 69 -3.93 -0.74 0.89
C GLU A 69 -5.32 -0.66 0.24
N ASN A 70 -6.37 -0.53 1.04
CA ASN A 70 -7.74 -0.44 0.54
C ASN A 70 -7.92 0.78 -0.36
N ASN A 71 -7.39 1.94 0.05
CA ASN A 71 -7.42 3.15 -0.76
C ASN A 71 -6.68 2.97 -2.10
N GLY A 72 -5.51 2.31 -2.08
CA GLY A 72 -4.77 1.98 -3.30
C GLY A 72 -5.52 1.02 -4.22
N LEU A 73 -6.23 0.03 -3.68
CA LEU A 73 -7.10 -0.88 -4.45
C LEU A 73 -8.28 -0.13 -5.07
N ARG A 74 -8.96 0.72 -4.30
CA ARG A 74 -10.09 1.53 -4.78
C ARG A 74 -9.68 2.45 -5.92
N TYR A 75 -8.52 3.10 -5.80
CA TYR A 75 -7.97 3.93 -6.86
C TYR A 75 -7.70 3.14 -8.15
N ARG A 76 -7.09 1.95 -8.03
CA ARG A 76 -6.83 1.07 -9.18
C ARG A 76 -8.11 0.63 -9.88
N ILE A 77 -9.13 0.26 -9.10
CA ILE A 77 -10.44 -0.16 -9.63
C ILE A 77 -11.12 1.00 -10.36
N ASP A 78 -11.17 2.19 -9.75
CA ASP A 78 -11.78 3.37 -10.37
C ASP A 78 -11.05 3.75 -11.67
N HIS A 79 -9.71 3.77 -11.65
CA HIS A 79 -8.91 4.03 -12.84
C HIS A 79 -9.20 3.01 -13.95
N ALA A 80 -9.19 1.71 -13.63
CA ALA A 80 -9.48 0.65 -14.60
C ALA A 80 -10.91 0.78 -15.17
N ASN A 81 -11.89 1.10 -14.34
CA ASN A 81 -13.27 1.32 -14.77
C ASN A 81 -13.40 2.51 -15.73
N ARG A 82 -12.73 3.64 -15.42
CA ARG A 82 -12.71 4.81 -16.29
C ARG A 82 -12.06 4.51 -17.64
N SER A 83 -10.91 3.82 -17.63
CA SER A 83 -10.25 3.38 -18.87
C SER A 83 -11.13 2.45 -19.68
N ARG A 84 -11.79 1.47 -19.04
CA ARG A 84 -12.72 0.54 -19.69
C ARG A 84 -13.90 1.28 -20.32
N ALA A 85 -14.50 2.23 -19.60
CA ALA A 85 -15.61 3.04 -20.12
C ALA A 85 -15.18 3.89 -21.32
N ALA A 86 -14.00 4.52 -21.26
CA ALA A 86 -13.47 5.32 -22.36
C ALA A 86 -13.21 4.46 -23.61
N LEU A 87 -12.58 3.28 -23.44
CA LEU A 87 -12.33 2.33 -24.53
C LEU A 87 -13.65 1.81 -25.12
N LYS A 88 -14.61 1.39 -24.28
CA LYS A 88 -15.95 0.99 -24.73
C LYS A 88 -16.59 2.11 -25.56
N GLY A 89 -16.54 3.35 -25.09
CA GLY A 89 -17.05 4.51 -25.81
C GLY A 89 -16.41 4.71 -27.20
N GLN A 90 -15.09 4.55 -27.33
CA GLN A 90 -14.41 4.63 -28.64
C GLN A 90 -14.82 3.48 -29.57
N VAL A 91 -14.87 2.25 -29.05
CA VAL A 91 -15.30 1.07 -29.81
C VAL A 91 -16.74 1.24 -30.30
N THR A 92 -17.67 1.61 -29.42
CA THR A 92 -19.08 1.86 -29.78
C THR A 92 -19.19 2.95 -30.85
N LYS A 93 -18.41 4.04 -30.73
CA LYS A 93 -18.41 5.12 -31.73
C LYS A 93 -17.92 4.65 -33.09
N ILE A 94 -16.88 3.81 -33.14
CA ILE A 94 -16.37 3.22 -34.37
C ILE A 94 -17.41 2.25 -34.95
N LYS A 95 -17.94 1.31 -34.16
CA LYS A 95 -19.01 0.38 -34.56
C LYS A 95 -20.18 1.12 -35.21
N ARG A 96 -20.70 2.16 -34.55
CA ARG A 96 -21.80 3.00 -35.06
C ARG A 96 -21.48 3.73 -36.36
N ARG A 97 -20.23 4.13 -36.59
CA ARG A 97 -19.80 4.78 -37.85
C ARG A 97 -19.72 3.77 -38.99
N VAL A 98 -19.09 2.62 -38.74
CA VAL A 98 -18.94 1.53 -39.71
C VAL A 98 -20.32 1.01 -40.13
N ALA A 99 -21.24 0.83 -39.18
CA ALA A 99 -22.63 0.45 -39.44
C ALA A 99 -23.32 1.39 -40.45
N LYS A 100 -23.02 2.69 -40.38
CA LYS A 100 -23.57 3.72 -41.28
C LYS A 100 -22.77 3.89 -42.57
N GLY A 101 -21.75 3.07 -42.81
CA GLY A 101 -20.85 3.16 -43.97
C GLY A 101 -19.87 4.34 -43.93
N ILE A 102 -19.51 4.85 -42.75
CA ILE A 102 -18.67 6.05 -42.60
C ILE A 102 -17.23 5.68 -42.18
N CYS A 103 -16.18 6.20 -42.86
CA CYS A 103 -14.79 5.98 -42.40
C CYS A 103 -14.60 6.51 -40.97
N PRO A 104 -14.06 5.70 -40.05
CA PRO A 104 -13.63 6.20 -38.73
C PRO A 104 -12.55 7.29 -38.82
N CYS A 105 -11.73 7.22 -39.88
CA CYS A 105 -10.57 8.06 -40.14
C CYS A 105 -10.92 9.48 -40.62
N CYS A 106 -11.62 9.59 -41.74
CA CYS A 106 -11.80 10.82 -42.51
C CYS A 106 -13.28 11.22 -42.69
N ARG A 107 -14.21 10.48 -42.06
CA ARG A 107 -15.67 10.68 -42.13
C ARG A 107 -16.29 10.61 -43.54
N ARG A 108 -15.57 10.13 -44.56
CA ARG A 108 -16.16 9.86 -45.88
C ARG A 108 -17.22 8.77 -45.79
N ASN A 109 -18.27 8.90 -46.59
CA ASN A 109 -19.36 7.94 -46.70
C ASN A 109 -19.12 6.98 -47.88
N PHE A 110 -19.29 5.69 -47.64
CA PHE A 110 -19.19 4.63 -48.63
C PHE A 110 -20.56 3.94 -48.79
N ALA A 111 -21.28 4.29 -49.85
CA ALA A 111 -22.63 3.77 -50.10
C ALA A 111 -22.68 2.23 -50.21
N ASN A 112 -21.66 1.61 -50.81
CA ASN A 112 -21.57 0.15 -50.92
C ASN A 112 -21.40 -0.53 -49.55
N LEU A 113 -20.58 0.06 -48.66
CA LEU A 113 -20.42 -0.45 -47.30
C LEU A 113 -21.74 -0.31 -46.52
N LYS A 114 -22.40 0.85 -46.61
CA LYS A 114 -23.70 1.06 -45.95
C LYS A 114 -24.72 0.00 -46.37
N ARG A 115 -24.90 -0.22 -47.68
CA ARG A 115 -25.83 -1.23 -48.21
C ARG A 115 -25.46 -2.65 -47.78
N HIS A 116 -24.16 -2.96 -47.75
CA HIS A 116 -23.66 -4.23 -47.26
C HIS A 116 -24.01 -4.44 -45.77
N MET A 117 -23.75 -3.45 -44.91
CA MET A 117 -24.08 -3.53 -43.49
C MET A 117 -25.60 -3.66 -43.27
N GLU A 118 -26.42 -2.87 -43.95
CA GLU A 118 -27.89 -2.92 -43.83
C GLU A 118 -28.49 -4.25 -44.32
N GLY A 119 -27.86 -4.91 -45.30
CA GLY A 119 -28.36 -6.18 -45.85
C GLY A 119 -27.81 -7.43 -45.14
N GLN A 120 -26.51 -7.45 -44.85
CA GLN A 120 -25.81 -8.64 -44.32
C GLN A 120 -25.63 -8.59 -42.80
N HIS A 121 -25.69 -7.39 -42.19
CA HIS A 121 -25.42 -7.17 -40.77
C HIS A 121 -26.45 -6.22 -40.12
N PRO A 122 -27.77 -6.51 -40.22
CA PRO A 122 -28.81 -5.63 -39.70
C PRO A 122 -28.67 -5.36 -38.18
N ASP A 123 -28.18 -6.34 -37.41
CA ASP A 123 -28.09 -6.25 -35.94
C ASP A 123 -26.73 -5.74 -35.41
N TRP A 124 -25.82 -5.34 -36.32
CA TRP A 124 -24.44 -4.96 -35.96
C TRP A 124 -24.31 -3.83 -34.93
N SER A 125 -25.31 -2.94 -34.85
CA SER A 125 -25.31 -1.83 -33.90
C SER A 125 -25.97 -2.12 -32.56
N GLU A 126 -26.61 -3.29 -32.40
CA GLU A 126 -27.39 -3.64 -31.20
C GLU A 126 -26.58 -4.43 -30.15
N GLU A 127 -25.44 -5.04 -30.53
CA GLU A 127 -24.60 -5.77 -29.59
C GLU A 127 -23.66 -4.85 -28.77
N GLU A 128 -23.89 -4.83 -27.44
CA GLU A 128 -23.18 -4.05 -26.40
C GLU A 128 -21.66 -4.26 -26.32
#